data_AF-A0A1V4ARU2-F1
#
_entry.id   AF-A0A1V4ARU2-F1
#
_cell.length_a   1.000
_cell.length_b   1.000
_cell.length_c   1.000
_cell.angle_alpha   90.00
_cell.angle_beta   90.00
_cell.angle_gamma   90.00
#
_symmetry.space_group_name_H-M   'P 1'
#
loop_
_entity.id
_entity.type
_entity.pdbx_description
1 polymer ?
#
loop_
_entity_poly.entity_id
_entity_poly.type
_entity_poly.pdbx_seq_one_letter_code
_entity_poly.pdbx_strand_id
1 'polypeptide(L)'
;MHEAIRTASPEQEITRVTDGNPSYPAGIHFLNSLRAQKDSHSTIQHHKVIGLQNLAKESEAFRPFKQLIECLNRTYRHHVKPANGFNSYNGAVSLTTLFVTHHNLLKPHLFLDYKTPVPLPQLDSNPTIQNTWLKILSCAT
;
A
#
# COMPACT_ATOMS: atom_id res chain seq x y z
N MET A 1 2.36 -6.72 -6.49
CA MET A 1 1.60 -6.22 -7.65
C MET A 1 0.45 -7.15 -8.03
N HIS A 2 0.69 -8.47 -8.14
CA HIS A 2 -0.34 -9.46 -8.46
C HIS A 2 -1.54 -9.44 -7.48
N GLU A 3 -1.29 -9.41 -6.16
CA GLU A 3 -2.38 -9.37 -5.17
C GLU A 3 -3.32 -8.18 -5.33
N ALA A 4 -2.78 -6.99 -5.60
CA ALA A 4 -3.59 -5.80 -5.81
C ALA A 4 -4.37 -5.84 -7.14
N ILE A 5 -4.01 -6.70 -8.09
CA ILE A 5 -4.78 -6.97 -9.31
C ILE A 5 -5.91 -7.96 -9.01
N ARG A 6 -5.64 -8.98 -8.18
CA ARG A 6 -6.62 -10.00 -7.79
C ARG A 6 -7.86 -9.40 -7.11
N THR A 7 -7.72 -8.28 -6.43
CA THR A 7 -8.82 -7.57 -5.74
C THR A 7 -9.56 -6.58 -6.64
N ALA A 8 -9.14 -6.37 -7.88
CA ALA A 8 -9.82 -5.48 -8.82
C ALA A 8 -11.04 -6.18 -9.44
N SER A 9 -12.04 -5.40 -9.85
CA SER A 9 -13.19 -5.96 -10.58
C SER A 9 -12.76 -6.50 -11.95
N PRO A 10 -13.44 -7.51 -12.53
CA PRO A 10 -13.03 -8.15 -13.78
C PRO A 10 -12.84 -7.19 -14.96
N GLU A 11 -13.69 -6.17 -15.08
CA GLU A 11 -13.70 -5.19 -16.17
C GLU A 11 -12.90 -3.92 -15.85
N GLN A 12 -12.28 -3.84 -14.67
CA GLN A 12 -11.62 -2.62 -14.22
C GLN A 12 -10.30 -2.39 -14.98
N GLU A 13 -10.19 -1.23 -15.63
CA GLU A 13 -8.92 -0.76 -16.16
C GLU A 13 -7.92 -0.51 -15.02
N ILE A 14 -6.75 -1.13 -15.13
CA ILE A 14 -5.73 -1.09 -14.07
C ILE A 14 -4.63 -0.11 -14.46
N THR A 15 -4.55 0.96 -13.69
CA THR A 15 -3.49 1.97 -13.80
C THR A 15 -2.50 1.83 -12.64
N ARG A 16 -1.21 1.78 -12.96
CA ARG A 16 -0.11 1.72 -11.99
C ARG A 16 0.71 3.00 -12.08
N VAL A 17 0.80 3.69 -10.94
CA VAL A 17 1.71 4.82 -10.77
C VAL A 17 2.90 4.36 -9.95
N THR A 18 4.12 4.54 -10.46
CA THR A 18 5.34 4.13 -9.76
C THR A 18 6.36 5.25 -9.69
N ASP A 19 7.35 5.07 -8.83
CA ASP A 19 8.59 5.84 -8.91
C ASP A 19 9.42 5.42 -10.13
N GLY A 20 10.62 6.00 -10.25
CA GLY A 20 11.54 5.73 -11.36
C GLY A 20 12.32 4.41 -11.28
N ASN A 21 12.00 3.49 -10.35
CA ASN A 21 12.75 2.24 -10.19
C ASN A 21 12.54 1.30 -11.40
N PRO A 22 13.62 0.79 -12.03
CA PRO A 22 13.55 -0.02 -13.24
C PRO A 22 12.89 -1.40 -13.05
N SER A 23 12.76 -1.88 -11.82
CA SER A 23 12.06 -3.15 -11.53
C SER A 23 10.55 -3.09 -11.84
N TYR A 24 9.93 -1.91 -11.78
CA TYR A 24 8.51 -1.76 -12.03
C TYR A 24 8.11 -2.04 -13.49
N PRO A 25 8.72 -1.38 -14.51
CA PRO A 25 8.47 -1.72 -15.91
C PRO A 25 8.62 -3.21 -16.20
N ALA A 26 9.70 -3.84 -15.73
CA ALA A 26 9.95 -5.26 -15.95
C ALA A 26 8.82 -6.14 -15.36
N GLY A 27 8.40 -5.86 -14.12
CA GLY A 27 7.29 -6.56 -13.49
C GLY A 27 5.96 -6.35 -14.19
N ILE A 28 5.67 -5.14 -14.68
CA ILE A 28 4.44 -4.82 -15.42
C ILE A 28 4.42 -5.52 -16.78
N HIS A 29 5.54 -5.53 -17.52
CA HIS A 29 5.65 -6.28 -18.78
C HIS A 29 5.41 -7.77 -18.58
N PHE A 30 6.00 -8.37 -17.54
CA PHE A 30 5.76 -9.77 -17.20
C PHE A 30 4.27 -10.02 -16.89
N LEU A 31 3.64 -9.19 -16.05
CA LEU A 31 2.22 -9.33 -15.73
C LEU A 31 1.32 -9.17 -16.96
N ASN A 32 1.61 -8.20 -17.83
CA ASN A 32 0.89 -8.02 -19.08
C ASN A 32 1.05 -9.23 -20.01
N SER A 33 2.24 -9.85 -20.07
CA SER A 33 2.46 -11.07 -20.85
C SER A 33 1.62 -12.25 -20.37
N LEU A 34 1.42 -12.39 -19.05
CA LEU A 34 0.57 -13.43 -18.46
C LEU A 34 -0.93 -13.17 -18.72
N ARG A 35 -1.34 -11.90 -18.76
CA ARG A 35 -2.74 -11.51 -18.99
C ARG A 35 -3.14 -11.60 -20.45
N ALA A 36 -2.24 -11.26 -21.37
CA ALA A 36 -2.47 -11.41 -22.81
C ALA A 36 -2.79 -12.86 -23.23
N GLN A 37 -2.39 -13.86 -22.42
CA GLN A 37 -2.71 -15.28 -22.65
C GLN A 37 -4.12 -15.68 -22.17
N LYS A 38 -4.77 -14.86 -21.32
CA LYS A 38 -6.04 -15.18 -20.65
C LYS A 38 -7.21 -14.30 -21.08
N ASP A 39 -6.96 -13.01 -21.33
CA ASP A 39 -7.97 -12.04 -21.73
C ASP A 39 -7.32 -10.86 -22.47
N SER A 40 -7.82 -10.52 -23.65
CA SER A 40 -7.25 -9.46 -24.50
C SER A 40 -7.51 -8.03 -24.00
N HIS A 41 -8.35 -7.84 -22.97
CA HIS A 41 -8.97 -6.55 -22.70
C HIS A 41 -8.42 -5.76 -21.49
N SER A 42 -7.39 -6.24 -20.77
CA SER A 42 -6.89 -5.51 -19.57
C SER A 42 -5.36 -5.44 -19.44
N THR A 43 -4.73 -4.73 -20.37
CA THR A 43 -3.31 -4.33 -20.22
C THR A 43 -3.19 -3.34 -19.07
N ILE A 44 -2.24 -3.57 -18.16
CA ILE A 44 -1.93 -2.65 -17.08
C ILE A 44 -1.27 -1.41 -17.68
N GLN A 45 -1.88 -0.24 -17.46
CA GLN A 45 -1.31 1.05 -17.83
C GLN A 45 -0.27 1.46 -16.79
N HIS A 46 0.88 1.97 -17.25
CA HIS A 46 1.99 2.35 -16.37
C HIS A 46 2.33 3.82 -16.55
N HIS A 47 2.25 4.57 -15.45
CA HIS A 47 2.70 5.96 -15.35
C HIS A 47 3.85 6.09 -14.37
N LYS A 48 4.87 6.84 -14.78
CA LYS A 48 6.10 6.99 -14.02
C LYS A 48 6.23 8.43 -13.52
N VAL A 49 6.26 8.63 -12.20
CA VAL A 49 6.37 9.96 -11.59
C VAL A 49 7.69 10.07 -10.83
N ILE A 50 8.65 10.83 -11.40
CA ILE A 50 10.00 10.99 -10.86
C ILE A 50 10.17 12.38 -10.24
N GLY A 51 11.03 12.47 -9.22
CA GLY A 51 11.40 13.74 -8.58
C GLY A 51 10.26 14.46 -7.87
N LEU A 52 10.55 15.67 -7.40
CA LEU A 52 9.64 16.51 -6.61
C LEU A 52 8.89 17.55 -7.45
N GLN A 53 9.31 17.78 -8.69
CA GLN A 53 8.81 18.86 -9.55
C GLN A 53 7.88 18.34 -10.66
N ASN A 54 6.86 19.13 -11.02
CA ASN A 54 5.96 18.87 -12.15
C ASN A 54 6.61 19.30 -13.47
N LEU A 55 7.57 18.52 -13.96
CA LEU A 55 8.27 18.82 -15.21
C LEU A 55 7.47 18.40 -16.47
N ALA A 56 6.47 17.53 -16.32
CA ALA A 56 5.64 17.03 -17.42
C ALA A 56 4.17 16.94 -16.98
N LYS A 57 3.24 17.06 -17.95
CA LYS A 57 1.79 16.96 -17.73
C LYS A 57 1.38 15.66 -17.03
N GLU A 58 2.00 14.54 -17.42
CA GLU A 58 1.78 13.24 -16.77
C GLU A 58 2.22 13.25 -15.30
N SER A 59 3.38 13.85 -15.00
CA SER A 59 3.86 13.97 -13.62
C SER A 59 2.93 14.84 -12.78
N GLU A 60 2.35 15.90 -13.35
CA GLU A 60 1.37 16.74 -12.67
C GLU A 60 0.07 15.98 -12.36
N ALA A 61 -0.49 15.26 -13.34
CA ALA A 61 -1.72 14.50 -13.19
C ALA A 61 -1.60 13.39 -12.13
N PHE A 62 -0.48 12.67 -12.11
CA PHE A 62 -0.29 11.51 -11.22
C PHE A 62 0.51 11.80 -9.93
N ARG A 63 0.94 13.06 -9.70
CA ARG A 63 1.67 13.45 -8.48
C ARG A 63 0.94 13.14 -7.17
N PRO A 64 -0.39 13.34 -7.05
CA PRO A 64 -1.09 13.05 -5.81
C PRO A 64 -0.86 11.61 -5.32
N PHE A 65 -0.86 10.62 -6.23
CA PHE A 65 -0.61 9.22 -5.89
C PHE A 65 0.81 8.97 -5.37
N LYS A 66 1.80 9.63 -5.98
CA LYS A 66 3.18 9.58 -5.48
C LYS A 66 3.29 10.17 -4.07
N GLN A 67 2.64 11.32 -3.83
CA GLN A 67 2.68 11.98 -2.53
C GLN A 67 2.05 11.13 -1.42
N LEU A 68 1.01 10.34 -1.72
CA LEU A 68 0.44 9.38 -0.76
C LEU A 68 1.50 8.35 -0.30
N ILE A 69 2.22 7.74 -1.24
CA ILE A 69 3.25 6.75 -0.95
C ILE A 69 4.46 7.37 -0.24
N GLU A 70 4.88 8.57 -0.65
CA GLU A 70 5.97 9.31 0.02
C GLU A 70 5.62 9.67 1.46
N CYS A 71 4.37 10.09 1.71
CA CYS A 71 3.86 10.37 3.04
C CYS A 71 3.87 9.11 3.91
N LEU A 72 3.35 7.98 3.39
CA LEU A 72 3.37 6.69 4.07
C LEU A 72 4.80 6.26 4.43
N ASN A 73 5.73 6.33 3.47
CA ASN A 73 7.13 5.96 3.69
C ASN A 73 7.82 6.86 4.73
N ARG A 74 7.50 8.16 4.75
CA ARG A 74 8.01 9.08 5.77
C ARG A 74 7.46 8.72 7.14
N THR A 75 6.16 8.42 7.26
CA THR A 75 5.55 7.95 8.51
C THR A 75 6.17 6.63 8.96
N TYR A 76 6.41 5.68 8.05
CA TYR A 76 7.07 4.42 8.37
C TYR A 76 8.49 4.64 8.93
N ARG A 77 9.33 5.41 8.23
CA ARG A 77 10.68 5.73 8.70
C ARG A 77 10.68 6.43 10.05
N HIS A 78 9.70 7.29 10.31
CA HIS A 78 9.55 7.94 11.61
C HIS A 78 9.31 6.93 12.75
N HIS A 79 8.54 5.86 12.52
CA HIS A 79 8.30 4.81 13.53
C HIS A 79 9.48 3.85 13.68
N VAL A 80 10.25 3.61 12.61
CA VAL A 80 11.41 2.70 12.64
C VAL A 80 12.68 3.37 13.18
N LYS A 81 12.85 4.69 12.99
CA LYS A 81 14.05 5.43 13.42
C LYS A 81 14.38 5.28 14.93
N PRO A 82 13.39 5.36 15.86
CA PRO A 82 13.64 5.13 17.29
C PRO A 82 14.15 3.72 17.62
N ALA A 83 13.85 2.72 16.78
CA ALA A 83 14.34 1.36 16.94
C ALA A 83 15.77 1.15 16.44
N ASN A 84 16.47 2.23 16.02
CA ASN A 84 17.79 2.18 15.38
C ASN A 84 17.85 1.26 14.13
N GLY A 85 16.73 1.14 13.42
CA GLY A 85 16.61 0.26 12.26
C GLY A 85 16.28 -1.18 12.65
N PHE A 86 16.90 -2.16 11.96
CA PHE A 86 16.63 -3.58 12.17
C PHE A 86 17.91 -4.30 12.59
N ASN A 87 17.91 -4.84 13.81
CA ASN A 87 19.03 -5.64 14.32
C ASN A 87 18.97 -7.11 13.90
N SER A 88 17.81 -7.58 13.41
CA SER A 88 17.61 -8.95 12.93
C SER A 88 16.49 -9.01 11.89
N TYR A 89 16.50 -10.06 11.06
CA TYR A 89 15.44 -10.32 10.10
C TYR A 89 14.07 -10.43 10.77
N ASN A 90 13.97 -11.20 11.86
CA ASN A 90 12.74 -11.34 12.63
C ASN A 90 12.27 -10.00 13.20
N GLY A 91 13.19 -9.16 13.70
CA GLY A 91 12.86 -7.82 14.16
C GLY A 91 12.30 -6.94 13.05
N ALA A 92 12.85 -7.03 11.83
CA ALA A 92 12.33 -6.33 10.66
C ALA A 92 10.91 -6.76 10.31
N VAL A 93 10.67 -8.08 10.28
CA VAL A 93 9.34 -8.63 10.02
C VAL A 93 8.35 -8.18 11.10
N SER A 94 8.69 -8.32 12.38
CA SER A 94 7.81 -7.93 13.49
C SER A 94 7.47 -6.44 13.46
N LEU A 95 8.46 -5.55 13.30
CA LEU A 95 8.22 -4.10 13.26
C LEU A 95 7.39 -3.69 12.04
N THR A 96 7.67 -4.28 10.86
CA THR A 96 6.90 -4.01 9.64
C THR A 96 5.45 -4.46 9.82
N THR A 97 5.24 -5.67 10.34
CA THR A 97 3.89 -6.21 10.60
C THR A 97 3.13 -5.35 11.60
N LEU A 98 3.75 -4.98 12.72
CA LEU A 98 3.13 -4.11 13.72
C LEU A 98 2.75 -2.74 13.14
N PHE A 99 3.62 -2.15 12.32
CA PHE A 99 3.33 -0.89 11.65
C PHE A 99 2.15 -1.02 10.69
N VAL A 100 2.14 -2.04 9.83
CA VAL A 100 1.08 -2.28 8.85
C VAL A 100 -0.26 -2.51 9.54
N THR A 101 -0.27 -3.34 10.59
CA THR A 101 -1.46 -3.60 11.41
C THR A 101 -1.98 -2.32 12.07
N HIS A 102 -1.09 -1.56 12.71
CA HIS A 102 -1.47 -0.30 13.34
C HIS A 102 -2.00 0.72 12.31
N HIS A 103 -1.32 0.90 11.19
CA HIS A 103 -1.68 1.90 10.19
C HIS A 103 -3.02 1.59 9.50
N ASN A 104 -3.27 0.32 9.17
CA ASN A 104 -4.42 -0.09 8.37
C ASN A 104 -5.66 -0.46 9.19
N LEU A 105 -5.49 -0.97 10.42
CA LEU A 105 -6.59 -1.54 11.20
C LEU A 105 -6.92 -0.78 12.49
N LEU A 106 -6.01 0.08 12.98
CA LEU A 106 -6.16 0.70 14.30
C LEU A 106 -6.12 2.22 14.27
N LYS A 107 -5.27 2.80 13.43
CA LYS A 107 -5.09 4.25 13.38
C LYS A 107 -6.23 4.91 12.59
N PRO A 108 -6.98 5.84 13.20
CA PRO A 108 -7.93 6.66 12.46
C PRO A 108 -7.19 7.70 11.61
N HIS A 109 -7.69 7.96 10.39
CA HIS A 109 -7.11 8.95 9.48
C HIS A 109 -8.10 10.07 9.20
N LEU A 110 -7.61 11.32 9.28
CA LEU A 110 -8.41 12.52 9.06
C LEU A 110 -9.11 12.52 7.69
N PHE A 111 -8.40 12.11 6.63
CA PHE A 111 -8.92 12.06 5.26
C PHE A 111 -9.95 10.94 5.03
N LEU A 112 -10.16 10.06 6.01
CA LEU A 112 -11.12 8.97 5.96
C LEU A 112 -12.23 9.15 7.00
N ASP A 113 -12.57 10.39 7.35
CA ASP A 113 -13.55 10.72 8.40
C ASP A 113 -13.24 10.03 9.73
N TYR A 114 -11.96 10.00 10.11
CA TYR A 114 -11.45 9.32 11.30
C TYR A 114 -11.70 7.80 11.31
N LYS A 115 -11.89 7.18 10.14
CA LYS A 115 -11.90 5.71 9.97
C LYS A 115 -10.51 5.17 9.67
N THR A 116 -10.37 3.86 9.83
CA THR A 116 -9.17 3.13 9.43
C THR A 116 -9.18 2.84 7.92
N PRO A 117 -8.01 2.70 7.26
CA PRO A 117 -7.93 2.42 5.83
C PRO A 117 -8.59 1.10 5.42
N VAL A 118 -8.54 0.10 6.31
CA VAL A 118 -9.16 -1.20 6.11
C VAL A 118 -10.15 -1.41 7.27
N PRO A 119 -11.38 -0.87 7.16
CA PRO A 119 -12.38 -1.03 8.19
C PRO A 119 -12.81 -2.50 8.26
N LEU A 120 -12.85 -3.05 9.48
CA LEU A 120 -13.30 -4.41 9.74
C LEU A 120 -14.47 -4.35 10.73
N PRO A 121 -15.68 -4.80 10.35
CA PRO A 121 -16.86 -4.72 11.23
C PRO A 121 -16.67 -5.39 12.60
N GLN A 122 -15.80 -6.39 12.64
CA GLN A 122 -15.46 -7.15 13.84
C GLN A 122 -14.63 -6.34 14.86
N LEU A 123 -14.04 -5.22 14.45
CA LEU A 123 -13.18 -4.38 15.27
C LEU A 123 -13.90 -3.13 15.81
N ASP A 124 -15.03 -2.73 15.20
CA ASP A 124 -15.74 -1.48 15.46
C ASP A 124 -16.42 -1.42 16.85
N SER A 125 -16.64 -2.57 17.49
CA SER A 125 -17.39 -2.70 18.75
C SER A 125 -16.50 -2.81 20.00
N ASN A 126 -15.19 -2.59 19.87
CA ASN A 126 -14.27 -2.73 20.99
C ASN A 126 -14.17 -1.44 21.82
N PRO A 127 -14.29 -1.51 23.16
CA PRO A 127 -14.27 -0.33 24.03
C PRO A 127 -12.87 0.27 24.19
N THR A 128 -11.82 -0.50 23.91
CA THR A 128 -10.42 -0.10 24.12
C THR A 128 -9.53 -0.60 22.99
N ILE A 129 -8.44 0.11 22.73
CA ILE A 129 -7.45 -0.29 21.72
C ILE A 129 -6.79 -1.63 22.06
N GLN A 130 -6.62 -1.95 23.35
CA GLN A 130 -6.08 -3.23 23.80
C GLN A 130 -7.01 -4.38 23.41
N ASN A 131 -8.33 -4.21 23.54
CA ASN A 131 -9.30 -5.22 23.11
C ASN A 131 -9.28 -5.38 21.60
N THR A 132 -9.14 -4.29 20.84
CA THR A 132 -8.99 -4.35 19.38
C THR A 132 -7.74 -5.13 18.98
N TRP A 133 -6.61 -4.92 19.67
CA TRP A 133 -5.38 -5.71 19.44
C TRP A 133 -5.58 -7.19 19.73
N LEU A 134 -6.19 -7.55 20.86
CA LEU A 134 -6.49 -8.93 21.20
C LEU A 134 -7.40 -9.58 20.15
N LYS A 135 -8.39 -8.83 19.66
CA LYS A 135 -9.29 -9.30 18.60
C LYS A 135 -8.54 -9.57 17.29
N ILE A 136 -7.65 -8.66 16.88
CA ILE A 136 -6.80 -8.86 15.69
C ILE A 136 -5.96 -10.13 15.84
N LEU A 137 -5.32 -10.33 17.00
CA LEU A 137 -4.52 -11.54 17.26
C LEU A 137 -5.38 -12.80 17.17
N SER A 138 -6.59 -12.79 17.73
CA SER A 138 -7.51 -13.93 17.67
C SER A 138 -7.98 -14.26 16.25
N CYS A 139 -8.02 -13.28 15.34
CA CYS A 139 -8.39 -13.52 13.94
C CYS A 139 -7.21 -13.99 13.08
N ALA A 140 -5.98 -13.88 13.58
CA ALA A 140 -4.77 -14.26 12.86
C ALA A 140 -4.34 -15.71 13.11
N THR A 141 -4.85 -16.33 14.19
CA THR A 141 -4.66 -17.74 14.57
C THR A 141 -5.79 -18.61 14.03
#